data_AF-A0A344WM11-F1
#
_entry.id   AF-A0A344WM11-F1
#
_cell.length_a   1.000
_cell.length_b   1.000
_cell.length_c   1.000
_cell.angle_alpha   90.00
_cell.angle_beta   90.00
_cell.angle_gamma   90.00
#
_symmetry.space_group_name_H-M   'P 1'
#
loop_
_entity.id
_entity.type
_entity.pdbx_description
1 polymer ?
#
loop_
_entity_poly.entity_id
_entity_poly.type
_entity_poly.pdbx_seq_one_letter_code
_entity_poly.pdbx_strand_id
1 'polypeptide(L)'
;MKTFLLSMAGAFTAMILFIVLGFFFLFTLIGMAVSAKPPHPANIVLTLDLNANYPDQAPSGGFAALSGTPGFIDLLLKLKEAEADKSVKGIYIRGADMGFGTSRAEELRQALKSFQGSGKFVIAHSQGMFGASGPSAFHSIAAADEIWMQPGTDLMVTGVVFETEFYKGLFDKIALEPQVYPLYEYKNAPNSYNETSYTGPHREAMEALANSIWATALSDIAADRGLEPGQLRTILESGPKTAENAVELKLIDKLGWPEDAQEAAKERAGSDDAELIDLAAYTSPAKYNSKAPLIAVIGGEGAIVTGGATSSSPFSDPPAFASDVIARAILDAAEDEDVKAIVFRVDSPGGSPTASDQIWRAVERAKEAGKPVVVSMGSLAASGGYYVSTGADAILANRATLTGSIGIFGGKLAIDGTFNKIGVTFDTVTVGGDFASAWGTAPFTESQEAEVKASLKRGYDRFLAHVGEGRGMTYDQVHEVARGRVWTGEAAKQQGLVDEIGTFMDAIEKAKSLAGIEADVKPRLAFYPYRKTGFEALEDLFGVSAETARAAAVISAFAGDERTQVLLEELATAEAMNSGQAMAIGPRIRER
;
A
#
# COMPACT_ATOMS: atom_id res chain seq x y z
N MET A 1 53.30 13.72 -6.18
CA MET A 1 52.67 12.93 -5.09
C MET A 1 52.17 13.81 -3.94
N LYS A 2 53.00 14.65 -3.30
CA LYS A 2 52.59 15.51 -2.17
C LYS A 2 51.43 16.47 -2.51
N THR A 3 51.49 17.14 -3.66
CA THR A 3 50.44 18.05 -4.15
C THR A 3 49.12 17.33 -4.44
N PHE A 4 49.19 16.14 -5.05
CA PHE A 4 48.02 15.30 -5.31
C PHE A 4 47.32 14.85 -4.01
N LEU A 5 48.09 14.40 -3.02
CA LEU A 5 47.54 14.00 -1.71
C LEU A 5 46.93 15.17 -0.94
N LEU A 6 47.52 16.38 -1.01
CA LEU A 6 46.97 17.59 -0.41
C LEU A 6 45.68 18.06 -1.10
N SER A 7 45.62 18.04 -2.44
CA SER A 7 44.40 18.37 -3.18
C SER A 7 43.29 17.34 -2.93
N MET A 8 43.63 16.06 -2.83
CA MET A 8 42.68 15.00 -2.49
C MET A 8 42.15 15.19 -1.06
N ALA A 9 43.01 15.43 -0.07
CA ALA A 9 42.60 15.69 1.31
C ALA A 9 41.74 16.98 1.41
N GLY A 10 42.09 18.03 0.67
CA GLY A 10 41.30 19.26 0.59
C GLY A 10 39.91 19.03 -0.02
N ALA A 11 39.82 18.26 -1.10
CA ALA A 11 38.55 17.89 -1.72
C ALA A 11 37.68 17.02 -0.80
N PHE A 12 38.27 16.03 -0.11
CA PHE A 12 37.56 15.23 0.89
C PHE A 12 37.07 16.08 2.07
N THR A 13 37.89 17.01 2.55
CA THR A 13 37.50 17.92 3.65
C THR A 13 36.38 18.86 3.23
N ALA A 14 36.45 19.43 2.03
CA ALA A 14 35.40 20.28 1.47
C ALA A 14 34.10 19.51 1.24
N MET A 15 34.17 18.26 0.78
CA MET A 15 33.01 17.38 0.61
C MET A 15 32.38 17.04 1.97
N ILE A 16 33.19 16.67 2.98
CA ILE A 16 32.69 16.41 4.34
C ILE A 16 32.04 17.66 4.93
N LEU A 17 32.67 18.84 4.79
CA LEU A 17 32.09 20.11 5.25
C LEU A 17 30.80 20.44 4.51
N PHE A 18 30.73 20.24 3.20
CA PHE A 18 29.50 20.46 2.42
C PHE A 18 28.38 19.52 2.86
N ILE A 19 28.70 18.26 3.12
CA ILE A 19 27.73 17.28 3.64
C ILE A 19 27.26 17.70 5.03
N VAL A 20 28.17 18.00 5.95
CA VAL A 20 27.83 18.37 7.34
C VAL A 20 27.05 19.69 7.39
N LEU A 21 27.48 20.72 6.66
CA LEU A 21 26.79 22.01 6.59
C LEU A 21 25.46 21.90 5.85
N GLY A 22 25.40 21.09 4.79
CA GLY A 22 24.16 20.78 4.07
C GLY A 22 23.15 20.08 4.96
N PHE A 23 23.58 19.09 5.75
CA PHE A 23 22.75 18.45 6.76
C PHE A 23 22.33 19.44 7.84
N PHE A 24 23.24 20.25 8.39
CA PHE A 24 22.91 21.24 9.41
C PHE A 24 21.86 22.26 8.91
N PHE A 25 22.05 22.76 7.69
CA PHE A 25 21.11 23.67 7.03
C PHE A 25 19.74 23.01 6.82
N LEU A 26 19.73 21.76 6.35
CA LEU A 26 18.51 20.97 6.19
C LEU A 26 17.80 20.75 7.54
N PHE A 27 18.53 20.42 8.60
CA PHE A 27 17.99 20.26 9.96
C PHE A 27 17.41 21.56 10.51
N THR A 28 18.05 22.72 10.27
CA THR A 28 17.48 24.01 10.66
C THR A 28 16.21 24.35 9.89
N LEU A 29 16.13 24.02 8.59
CA LEU A 29 14.92 24.21 7.78
C LEU A 29 13.77 23.31 8.26
N ILE A 30 14.06 22.03 8.54
CA ILE A 30 13.08 21.08 9.08
C ILE A 30 12.61 21.52 10.47
N GLY A 31 13.51 21.97 11.35
CA GLY A 31 13.16 22.44 12.69
C GLY A 31 12.28 23.71 12.68
N MET A 32 12.52 24.61 11.74
CA MET A 32 11.67 25.79 11.51
C MET A 32 10.28 25.41 10.96
N ALA A 33 10.21 24.43 10.05
CA ALA A 33 8.94 23.92 9.51
C ALA A 33 8.09 23.17 10.56
N VAL A 34 8.72 22.46 11.50
CA VAL A 34 8.05 21.68 12.56
C VAL A 34 7.55 22.57 13.72
N SER A 35 8.17 23.73 13.96
CA SER A 35 7.81 24.60 15.09
C SER A 35 6.61 25.52 14.82
N ALA A 36 6.23 25.73 13.56
CA ALA A 36 5.02 26.47 13.23
C ALA A 36 3.84 25.51 13.12
N LYS A 37 3.09 25.28 14.22
CA LYS A 37 1.75 24.69 14.09
C LYS A 37 0.94 25.62 13.19
N PRO A 38 0.51 25.19 11.98
CA PRO A 38 -0.38 26.02 11.19
C PRO A 38 -1.62 26.32 12.03
N PRO A 39 -2.17 27.55 11.97
CA PRO A 39 -3.46 27.82 12.59
C PRO A 39 -4.46 26.79 12.07
N HIS A 40 -5.18 26.12 12.97
CA HIS A 40 -6.22 25.17 12.58
C HIS A 40 -7.44 25.97 12.13
N PRO A 41 -7.76 26.04 10.83
CA PRO A 41 -8.76 26.98 10.34
C PRO A 41 -10.14 26.64 10.90
N ALA A 42 -11.01 27.64 11.02
CA ALA A 42 -12.36 27.46 11.55
C ALA A 42 -13.29 26.74 10.56
N ASN A 43 -13.02 26.91 9.25
CA ASN A 43 -13.76 26.28 8.17
C ASN A 43 -12.77 25.60 7.22
N ILE A 44 -12.83 24.28 7.14
CA ILE A 44 -11.93 23.45 6.33
C ILE A 44 -12.77 22.71 5.30
N VAL A 45 -12.31 22.72 4.06
CA VAL A 45 -12.70 21.78 3.02
C VAL A 45 -11.50 20.89 2.75
N LEU A 46 -11.64 19.60 3.02
CA LEU A 46 -10.58 18.64 2.73
C LEU A 46 -10.44 18.48 1.22
N THR A 47 -9.23 18.25 0.72
CA THR A 47 -9.00 17.92 -0.69
C THR A 47 -8.38 16.54 -0.82
N LEU A 48 -8.85 15.75 -1.79
CA LEU A 48 -8.29 14.44 -2.11
C LEU A 48 -8.14 14.31 -3.63
N ASP A 49 -6.91 14.10 -4.10
CA ASP A 49 -6.65 13.81 -5.52
C ASP A 49 -6.50 12.30 -5.72
N LEU A 50 -7.46 11.67 -6.42
CA LEU A 50 -7.43 10.24 -6.71
C LEU A 50 -6.47 9.87 -7.86
N ASN A 51 -5.85 10.85 -8.52
CA ASN A 51 -4.78 10.62 -9.49
C ASN A 51 -3.39 10.53 -8.84
N ALA A 52 -3.28 10.86 -7.55
CA ALA A 52 -2.08 10.62 -6.78
C ALA A 52 -1.94 9.12 -6.48
N ASN A 53 -0.70 8.62 -6.49
CA ASN A 53 -0.41 7.23 -6.20
C ASN A 53 -0.30 7.01 -4.68
N TYR A 54 -1.29 6.33 -4.12
CA TYR A 54 -1.25 5.88 -2.72
C TYR A 54 -1.03 4.37 -2.67
N PRO A 55 0.08 3.88 -2.07
CA PRO A 55 0.17 2.46 -1.74
C PRO A 55 -0.96 2.08 -0.78
N ASP A 56 -1.31 0.80 -0.66
CA ASP A 56 -2.36 0.42 0.30
C ASP A 56 -1.93 0.80 1.72
N GLN A 57 -0.64 0.65 2.00
CA GLN A 57 -0.02 0.95 3.29
C GLN A 57 1.18 1.90 3.13
N ALA A 58 1.35 2.81 4.09
CA ALA A 58 2.52 3.68 4.10
C ALA A 58 3.82 2.85 4.23
N PRO A 59 4.89 3.21 3.49
CA PRO A 59 6.19 2.57 3.63
C PRO A 59 6.70 2.60 5.08
N SER A 60 7.22 1.47 5.57
CA SER A 60 7.72 1.34 6.94
C SER A 60 9.25 1.44 7.07
N GLY A 61 9.98 1.46 5.94
CA GLY A 61 11.44 1.57 5.92
C GLY A 61 12.00 2.03 4.57
N GLY A 62 13.34 2.13 4.50
CA GLY A 62 14.04 2.58 3.30
C GLY A 62 13.86 4.08 3.00
N PHE A 63 14.26 4.49 1.80
CA PHE A 63 14.11 5.88 1.35
C PHE A 63 12.64 6.28 1.16
N ALA A 64 11.77 5.32 0.79
CA ALA A 64 10.34 5.55 0.67
C ALA A 64 9.69 6.05 1.97
N ALA A 65 10.16 5.60 3.14
CA ALA A 65 9.67 6.09 4.44
C ALA A 65 9.97 7.59 4.69
N LEU A 66 11.02 8.14 4.05
CA LEU A 66 11.34 9.57 4.14
C LEU A 66 10.37 10.46 3.36
N SER A 67 9.64 9.89 2.39
CA SER A 67 8.68 10.66 1.60
C SER A 67 7.48 11.16 2.41
N GLY A 68 7.17 10.49 3.53
CA GLY A 68 5.98 10.78 4.33
C GLY A 68 4.66 10.51 3.58
N THR A 69 4.70 9.84 2.43
CA THR A 69 3.50 9.51 1.64
C THR A 69 2.59 8.59 2.46
N PRO A 70 1.33 8.99 2.74
CA PRO A 70 0.41 8.13 3.47
C PRO A 70 -0.03 6.93 2.61
N GLY A 71 -0.41 5.84 3.26
CA GLY A 71 -1.13 4.75 2.61
C GLY A 71 -2.60 5.10 2.40
N PHE A 72 -3.27 4.35 1.53
CA PHE A 72 -4.71 4.46 1.31
C PHE A 72 -5.51 4.28 2.60
N ILE A 73 -5.15 3.29 3.44
CA ILE A 73 -5.81 3.09 4.73
C ILE A 73 -5.63 4.28 5.69
N ASP A 74 -4.52 5.02 5.58
CA ASP A 74 -4.29 6.23 6.38
C ASP A 74 -5.25 7.35 5.96
N LEU A 75 -5.54 7.48 4.66
CA LEU A 75 -6.54 8.43 4.16
C LEU A 75 -7.94 8.10 4.68
N LEU A 76 -8.32 6.80 4.70
CA LEU A 76 -9.61 6.36 5.27
C LEU A 76 -9.71 6.68 6.76
N LEU A 77 -8.63 6.42 7.52
CA LEU A 77 -8.57 6.76 8.94
C LEU A 77 -8.69 8.27 9.15
N LYS A 78 -7.95 9.08 8.40
CA LYS A 78 -8.04 10.55 8.48
C LYS A 78 -9.42 11.07 8.14
N LEU A 79 -10.06 10.51 7.12
CA LEU A 79 -11.45 10.86 6.78
C LEU A 79 -12.40 10.50 7.92
N LYS A 80 -12.20 9.34 8.57
CA LYS A 80 -12.96 8.94 9.75
C LYS A 80 -12.76 9.90 10.93
N GLU A 81 -11.54 10.36 11.17
CA GLU A 81 -11.27 11.37 12.21
C GLU A 81 -11.91 12.71 11.90
N ALA A 82 -11.89 13.09 10.61
CA ALA A 82 -12.48 14.32 10.15
C ALA A 82 -13.99 14.35 10.40
N GLU A 83 -14.71 13.22 10.47
CA GLU A 83 -16.14 13.18 10.81
C GLU A 83 -16.49 13.89 12.12
N ALA A 84 -15.63 13.77 13.13
CA ALA A 84 -15.84 14.38 14.45
C ALA A 84 -15.35 15.84 14.55
N ASP A 85 -14.58 16.30 13.57
CA ASP A 85 -13.99 17.64 13.58
C ASP A 85 -15.00 18.69 13.11
N LYS A 86 -15.32 19.67 13.96
CA LYS A 86 -16.30 20.70 13.65
C LYS A 86 -15.82 21.74 12.65
N SER A 87 -14.50 21.90 12.46
CA SER A 87 -14.01 22.84 11.45
C SER A 87 -14.12 22.27 10.04
N VAL A 88 -14.02 20.94 9.88
CA VAL A 88 -14.21 20.27 8.58
C VAL A 88 -15.69 20.30 8.19
N LYS A 89 -15.99 20.99 7.09
CA LYS A 89 -17.36 21.15 6.55
C LYS A 89 -17.67 20.16 5.44
N GLY A 90 -16.66 19.76 4.69
CA GLY A 90 -16.80 18.84 3.58
C GLY A 90 -15.47 18.43 2.97
N ILE A 91 -15.54 17.72 1.85
CA ILE A 91 -14.40 17.29 1.06
C ILE A 91 -14.65 17.57 -0.43
N TYR A 92 -13.62 18.09 -1.08
CA TYR A 92 -13.49 18.18 -2.54
C TYR A 92 -12.60 17.03 -3.03
N ILE A 93 -13.07 16.28 -4.02
CA ILE A 93 -12.37 15.13 -4.58
C ILE A 93 -12.08 15.39 -6.04
N ARG A 94 -10.81 15.34 -6.44
CA ARG A 94 -10.46 15.21 -7.85
C ARG A 94 -10.53 13.74 -8.23
N GLY A 95 -11.52 13.39 -9.04
CA GLY A 95 -11.80 12.06 -9.53
C GLY A 95 -10.64 11.47 -10.32
N ALA A 96 -10.55 10.15 -10.33
CA ALA A 96 -9.50 9.45 -11.03
C ALA A 96 -9.74 9.47 -12.55
N ASP A 97 -8.72 9.84 -13.31
CA ASP A 97 -8.73 9.79 -14.78
C ASP A 97 -8.54 8.34 -15.26
N MET A 98 -7.91 7.49 -14.43
CA MET A 98 -7.58 6.09 -14.69
C MET A 98 -8.20 5.17 -13.64
N GLY A 99 -8.09 3.86 -13.81
CA GLY A 99 -8.58 2.88 -12.85
C GLY A 99 -8.02 3.09 -11.44
N PHE A 100 -8.91 3.19 -10.44
CA PHE A 100 -8.58 3.41 -9.03
C PHE A 100 -8.43 2.10 -8.21
N GLY A 101 -8.88 0.98 -8.78
CA GLY A 101 -9.01 -0.29 -8.07
C GLY A 101 -10.43 -0.49 -7.53
N THR A 102 -10.99 -1.68 -7.74
CA THR A 102 -12.42 -1.97 -7.51
C THR A 102 -12.79 -2.01 -6.03
N SER A 103 -12.01 -2.70 -5.21
CA SER A 103 -12.21 -2.73 -3.75
C SER A 103 -11.93 -1.36 -3.12
N ARG A 104 -10.89 -0.65 -3.56
CA ARG A 104 -10.59 0.71 -3.10
C ARG A 104 -11.73 1.67 -3.38
N ALA A 105 -12.36 1.57 -4.55
CA ALA A 105 -13.57 2.34 -4.86
C ALA A 105 -14.71 2.01 -3.89
N GLU A 106 -14.92 0.73 -3.54
CA GLU A 106 -15.91 0.34 -2.51
C GLU A 106 -15.57 0.91 -1.13
N GLU A 107 -14.32 0.81 -0.68
CA GLU A 107 -13.89 1.33 0.63
C GLU A 107 -14.01 2.84 0.72
N LEU A 108 -13.56 3.57 -0.31
CA LEU A 108 -13.70 5.02 -0.38
C LEU A 108 -15.18 5.40 -0.41
N ARG A 109 -16.00 4.73 -1.22
CA ARG A 109 -17.45 4.95 -1.26
C ARG A 109 -18.08 4.82 0.12
N GLN A 110 -17.79 3.75 0.87
CA GLN A 110 -18.33 3.58 2.22
C GLN A 110 -17.84 4.68 3.18
N ALA A 111 -16.56 5.06 3.10
CA ALA A 111 -16.02 6.14 3.92
C ALA A 111 -16.67 7.50 3.60
N LEU A 112 -16.93 7.80 2.32
CA LEU A 112 -17.65 9.00 1.90
C LEU A 112 -19.09 9.01 2.41
N LYS A 113 -19.80 7.88 2.34
CA LYS A 113 -21.16 7.77 2.88
C LYS A 113 -21.21 7.94 4.39
N SER A 114 -20.24 7.37 5.13
CA SER A 114 -20.07 7.60 6.57
C SER A 114 -19.82 9.08 6.86
N PHE A 115 -18.94 9.72 6.08
CA PHE A 115 -18.62 11.15 6.18
C PHE A 115 -19.85 12.03 5.93
N GLN A 116 -20.64 11.74 4.90
CA GLN A 116 -21.92 12.40 4.62
C GLN A 116 -22.93 12.21 5.75
N GLY A 117 -23.00 11.00 6.32
CA GLY A 117 -23.83 10.70 7.49
C GLY A 117 -23.52 11.57 8.72
N SER A 118 -22.31 12.12 8.81
CA SER A 118 -21.93 13.10 9.84
C SER A 118 -22.38 14.54 9.56
N GLY A 119 -23.10 14.77 8.46
CA GLY A 119 -23.63 16.08 8.04
C GLY A 119 -22.66 16.91 7.19
N LYS A 120 -21.60 16.30 6.66
CA LYS A 120 -20.57 16.95 5.85
C LYS A 120 -20.80 16.68 4.38
N PHE A 121 -20.49 17.65 3.52
CA PHE A 121 -20.71 17.48 2.09
C PHE A 121 -19.50 16.83 1.39
N VAL A 122 -19.75 16.22 0.24
CA VAL A 122 -18.76 15.67 -0.69
C VAL A 122 -19.02 16.27 -2.07
N ILE A 123 -18.05 16.99 -2.62
CA ILE A 123 -18.09 17.45 -4.02
C ILE A 123 -16.95 16.75 -4.75
N ALA A 124 -17.25 16.16 -5.91
CA ALA A 124 -16.26 15.56 -6.78
C ALA A 124 -16.17 16.30 -8.11
N HIS A 125 -14.98 16.33 -8.70
CA HIS A 125 -14.73 16.84 -10.05
C HIS A 125 -14.04 15.77 -10.89
N SER A 126 -14.43 15.62 -12.16
CA SER A 126 -13.74 14.78 -13.13
C SER A 126 -13.35 15.58 -14.37
N GLN A 127 -12.14 15.36 -14.88
CA GLN A 127 -11.68 15.91 -16.15
C GLN A 127 -11.97 14.97 -17.33
N GLY A 128 -12.98 14.11 -17.18
CA GLY A 128 -13.29 13.03 -18.09
C GLY A 128 -12.72 11.70 -17.62
N MET A 129 -13.28 10.62 -18.18
CA MET A 129 -12.88 9.24 -17.92
C MET A 129 -12.69 8.58 -19.27
N PHE A 130 -11.45 8.48 -19.73
CA PHE A 130 -11.12 7.97 -21.06
C PHE A 130 -10.33 6.66 -20.97
N GLY A 131 -10.54 5.76 -21.94
CA GLY A 131 -9.70 4.58 -22.12
C GLY A 131 -9.77 3.59 -20.96
N ALA A 132 -8.84 3.74 -20.03
CA ALA A 132 -8.49 2.79 -18.98
C ALA A 132 -9.03 3.18 -17.58
N SER A 133 -10.00 4.10 -17.49
CA SER A 133 -10.65 4.47 -16.23
C SER A 133 -11.47 3.32 -15.61
N GLY A 134 -12.13 2.54 -16.46
CA GLY A 134 -13.00 1.43 -16.06
C GLY A 134 -14.12 1.85 -15.09
N PRO A 135 -14.89 0.88 -14.53
CA PRO A 135 -15.93 1.18 -13.54
C PRO A 135 -15.40 1.79 -12.24
N SER A 136 -14.18 1.45 -11.82
CA SER A 136 -13.64 1.88 -10.53
C SER A 136 -13.49 3.40 -10.40
N ALA A 137 -13.17 4.10 -11.50
CA ALA A 137 -12.97 5.54 -11.49
C ALA A 137 -14.26 6.31 -11.22
N PHE A 138 -15.38 5.88 -11.82
CA PHE A 138 -16.68 6.51 -11.55
C PHE A 138 -17.27 6.03 -10.23
N HIS A 139 -17.10 4.75 -9.90
CA HIS A 139 -17.55 4.18 -8.63
C HIS A 139 -16.95 4.90 -7.41
N SER A 140 -15.68 5.31 -7.48
CA SER A 140 -14.99 5.98 -6.36
C SER A 140 -15.53 7.37 -6.02
N ILE A 141 -16.24 8.03 -6.95
CA ILE A 141 -16.84 9.35 -6.74
C ILE A 141 -18.38 9.35 -6.81
N ALA A 142 -19.01 8.23 -7.16
CA ALA A 142 -20.45 8.15 -7.39
C ALA A 142 -21.29 8.56 -6.18
N ALA A 143 -20.78 8.35 -4.96
CA ALA A 143 -21.42 8.74 -3.71
C ALA A 143 -21.38 10.24 -3.39
N ALA A 144 -20.65 11.06 -4.16
CA ALA A 144 -20.58 12.50 -3.92
C ALA A 144 -21.97 13.16 -3.98
N ASP A 145 -22.19 14.18 -3.16
CA ASP A 145 -23.41 15.01 -3.21
C ASP A 145 -23.55 15.71 -4.56
N GLU A 146 -22.42 16.17 -5.11
CA GLU A 146 -22.33 16.78 -6.43
C GLU A 146 -21.10 16.26 -7.19
N ILE A 147 -21.30 15.82 -8.43
CA ILE A 147 -20.26 15.46 -9.37
C ILE A 147 -20.23 16.50 -10.49
N TRP A 148 -19.10 17.18 -10.60
CA TRP A 148 -18.80 18.11 -11.67
C TRP A 148 -17.96 17.41 -12.73
N MET A 149 -18.19 17.73 -14.00
CA MET A 149 -17.35 17.25 -15.10
C MET A 149 -16.96 18.38 -16.03
N GLN A 150 -15.72 18.33 -16.51
CA GLN A 150 -15.23 19.34 -17.44
C GLN A 150 -16.01 19.32 -18.78
N PRO A 151 -16.51 20.47 -19.27
CA PRO A 151 -17.21 20.54 -20.56
C PRO A 151 -16.34 19.99 -21.71
N GLY A 152 -16.97 19.32 -22.68
CA GLY A 152 -16.28 18.74 -23.84
C GLY A 152 -15.43 17.49 -23.54
N THR A 153 -15.58 16.88 -22.36
CA THR A 153 -14.96 15.59 -22.02
C THR A 153 -16.00 14.46 -22.03
N ASP A 154 -15.51 13.22 -22.03
CA ASP A 154 -16.36 12.03 -22.08
C ASP A 154 -16.29 11.22 -20.77
N LEU A 155 -17.42 10.66 -20.39
CA LEU A 155 -17.59 9.60 -19.40
C LEU A 155 -17.58 8.25 -20.11
N MET A 156 -16.45 7.54 -20.11
CA MET A 156 -16.30 6.21 -20.71
C MET A 156 -16.22 5.12 -19.65
N VAL A 157 -17.40 4.64 -19.23
CA VAL A 157 -17.53 3.53 -18.27
C VAL A 157 -18.40 2.46 -18.92
N THR A 158 -17.85 1.70 -19.86
CA THR A 158 -18.63 0.83 -20.75
C THR A 158 -18.62 -0.66 -20.35
N GLY A 159 -17.75 -1.06 -19.42
CA GLY A 159 -17.66 -2.43 -18.93
C GLY A 159 -16.29 -2.78 -18.34
N VAL A 160 -16.05 -4.07 -18.17
CA VAL A 160 -14.79 -4.65 -17.67
C VAL A 160 -14.20 -5.56 -18.75
N VAL A 161 -12.90 -5.42 -19.01
CA VAL A 161 -12.15 -6.30 -19.91
C VAL A 161 -10.92 -6.80 -19.19
N PHE A 162 -10.68 -8.11 -19.27
CA PHE A 162 -9.39 -8.72 -18.92
C PHE A 162 -8.68 -9.16 -20.19
N GLU A 163 -7.56 -8.52 -20.48
CA GLU A 163 -6.65 -8.91 -21.55
C GLU A 163 -5.47 -9.67 -20.94
N THR A 164 -5.17 -10.84 -21.50
CA THR A 164 -4.05 -11.68 -21.06
C THR A 164 -3.12 -11.93 -22.24
N GLU A 165 -1.84 -11.69 -22.02
CA GLU A 165 -0.79 -12.02 -22.98
C GLU A 165 -0.47 -13.52 -22.93
N PHE A 166 -0.30 -14.13 -24.10
CA PHE A 166 0.06 -15.55 -24.27
C PHE A 166 1.37 -15.66 -25.07
N TYR A 167 2.42 -16.16 -24.41
CA TYR A 167 3.78 -16.18 -24.93
C TYR A 167 4.16 -17.51 -25.60
N LYS A 168 3.35 -18.56 -25.50
CA LYS A 168 3.69 -19.87 -26.10
C LYS A 168 4.11 -19.76 -27.57
N GLY A 169 3.36 -19.00 -28.37
CA GLY A 169 3.68 -18.82 -29.78
C GLY A 169 5.02 -18.11 -30.03
N LEU A 170 5.48 -17.26 -29.10
CA LEU A 170 6.84 -16.70 -29.12
C LEU A 170 7.86 -17.76 -28.71
N PHE A 171 7.59 -18.48 -27.62
CA PHE A 171 8.48 -19.50 -27.07
C PHE A 171 8.80 -20.61 -28.08
N ASP A 172 7.80 -21.08 -28.81
CA ASP A 172 7.97 -22.07 -29.89
C ASP A 172 8.93 -21.54 -30.99
N LYS A 173 8.88 -20.24 -31.33
CA LYS A 173 9.76 -19.63 -32.34
C LYS A 173 11.21 -19.54 -31.87
N ILE A 174 11.43 -19.23 -30.60
CA ILE A 174 12.78 -19.08 -30.04
C ILE A 174 13.32 -20.38 -29.44
N ALA A 175 12.58 -21.50 -29.51
CA ALA A 175 12.93 -22.75 -28.82
C ALA A 175 13.18 -22.53 -27.32
N LEU A 176 12.27 -21.79 -26.69
CA LEU A 176 12.16 -21.74 -25.24
C LEU A 176 11.10 -22.76 -24.83
N GLU A 177 11.43 -23.68 -23.93
CA GLU A 177 10.48 -24.72 -23.50
C GLU A 177 9.95 -24.39 -22.11
N PRO A 178 8.68 -23.97 -21.97
CA PRO A 178 8.08 -23.76 -20.67
C PRO A 178 7.76 -25.11 -20.01
N GLN A 179 8.42 -25.39 -18.89
CA GLN A 179 8.16 -26.54 -18.02
C GLN A 179 7.57 -26.04 -16.71
N VAL A 180 6.42 -25.34 -16.82
CA VAL A 180 5.70 -24.73 -15.71
C VAL A 180 4.41 -25.51 -15.49
N TYR A 181 4.27 -26.12 -14.32
CA TYR A 181 3.20 -27.07 -14.04
C TYR A 181 2.17 -26.46 -13.08
N PRO A 182 0.94 -26.16 -13.53
CA PRO A 182 -0.16 -25.85 -12.63
C PRO A 182 -0.70 -27.14 -11.97
N LEU A 183 -1.12 -27.05 -10.71
CA LEU A 183 -2.00 -28.03 -10.12
C LEU A 183 -3.45 -27.59 -10.28
N TYR A 184 -4.19 -28.39 -11.05
CA TYR A 184 -5.60 -28.23 -11.39
C TYR A 184 -5.90 -27.08 -12.35
N GLU A 185 -7.10 -27.14 -12.92
CA GLU A 185 -7.50 -26.45 -14.14
C GLU A 185 -7.69 -24.93 -13.98
N TYR A 186 -8.00 -24.44 -12.77
CA TYR A 186 -8.20 -23.02 -12.52
C TYR A 186 -6.93 -22.30 -12.04
N LYS A 187 -5.82 -23.02 -11.75
CA LYS A 187 -4.53 -22.38 -11.51
C LYS A 187 -3.91 -21.94 -12.84
N ASN A 188 -4.44 -20.83 -13.36
CA ASN A 188 -4.30 -20.45 -14.76
C ASN A 188 -3.14 -19.50 -15.08
N ALA A 189 -2.40 -18.98 -14.10
CA ALA A 189 -1.23 -18.12 -14.34
C ALA A 189 -0.19 -18.75 -15.30
N PRO A 190 0.12 -20.06 -15.21
CA PRO A 190 1.00 -20.73 -16.20
C PRO A 190 0.46 -20.76 -17.63
N ASN A 191 -0.84 -20.55 -17.86
CA ASN A 191 -1.41 -20.59 -19.20
C ASN A 191 -0.81 -19.51 -20.11
N SER A 192 -0.40 -18.35 -19.57
CA SER A 192 0.32 -17.33 -20.34
C SER A 192 1.64 -17.84 -20.93
N TYR A 193 2.24 -18.88 -20.33
CA TYR A 193 3.46 -19.51 -20.84
C TYR A 193 3.16 -20.76 -21.67
N ASN A 194 2.18 -21.55 -21.22
CA ASN A 194 1.90 -22.90 -21.73
C ASN A 194 0.88 -22.94 -22.86
N GLU A 195 0.10 -21.88 -23.07
CA GLU A 195 -1.01 -21.83 -24.00
C GLU A 195 -0.88 -20.64 -24.94
N THR A 196 -1.58 -20.71 -26.08
CA THR A 196 -1.66 -19.60 -27.06
C THR A 196 -2.93 -18.76 -26.90
N SER A 197 -3.86 -19.19 -26.04
CA SER A 197 -5.12 -18.51 -25.75
C SER A 197 -5.75 -19.05 -24.45
N TYR A 198 -6.86 -18.46 -24.02
CA TYR A 198 -7.61 -18.94 -22.86
C TYR A 198 -8.07 -20.40 -23.03
N THR A 199 -7.75 -21.25 -22.06
CA THR A 199 -8.41 -22.55 -21.88
C THR A 199 -9.86 -22.34 -21.40
N GLY A 200 -10.71 -23.37 -21.50
CA GLY A 200 -12.10 -23.30 -21.02
C GLY A 200 -12.23 -22.84 -19.56
N PRO A 201 -11.58 -23.53 -18.60
CA PRO A 201 -11.59 -23.13 -17.18
C PRO A 201 -10.98 -21.75 -16.92
N HIS A 202 -9.93 -21.37 -17.66
CA HIS A 202 -9.35 -20.03 -17.55
C HIS A 202 -10.37 -18.95 -17.99
N ARG A 203 -11.02 -19.15 -19.14
CA ARG A 203 -12.06 -18.25 -19.64
C ARG A 203 -13.22 -18.13 -18.67
N GLU A 204 -13.73 -19.25 -18.16
CA GLU A 204 -14.82 -19.28 -17.19
C GLU A 204 -14.49 -18.46 -15.94
N ALA A 205 -13.27 -18.61 -15.39
CA ALA A 205 -12.84 -17.85 -14.23
C ALA A 205 -12.79 -16.34 -14.51
N MET A 206 -12.21 -15.92 -15.65
CA MET A 206 -12.10 -14.51 -16.00
C MET A 206 -13.47 -13.87 -16.27
N GLU A 207 -14.37 -14.58 -16.94
CA GLU A 207 -15.75 -14.13 -17.19
C GLU A 207 -16.53 -13.98 -15.90
N ALA A 208 -16.39 -14.92 -14.96
CA ALA A 208 -17.02 -14.83 -13.65
C ALA A 208 -16.54 -13.60 -12.85
N LEU A 209 -15.22 -13.34 -12.84
CA LEU A 209 -14.66 -12.15 -12.18
C LEU A 209 -15.16 -10.85 -12.83
N ALA A 210 -15.10 -10.76 -14.16
CA ALA A 210 -15.50 -9.55 -14.88
C ALA A 210 -16.99 -9.22 -14.64
N ASN A 211 -17.85 -10.24 -14.68
CA ASN A 211 -19.28 -10.08 -14.42
C ASN A 211 -19.57 -9.63 -12.99
N SER A 212 -18.92 -10.23 -11.99
CA SER A 212 -19.13 -9.86 -10.58
C SER A 212 -18.63 -8.44 -10.29
N ILE A 213 -17.46 -8.05 -10.80
CA ILE A 213 -16.93 -6.68 -10.67
C ILE A 213 -17.89 -5.66 -11.32
N TRP A 214 -18.35 -5.94 -12.54
CA TRP A 214 -19.22 -5.03 -13.27
C TRP A 214 -20.60 -4.90 -12.58
N ALA A 215 -21.19 -6.01 -12.15
CA ALA A 215 -22.46 -6.01 -11.43
C ALA A 215 -22.37 -5.24 -10.10
N THR A 216 -21.26 -5.40 -9.37
CA THR A 216 -20.99 -4.68 -8.12
C THR A 216 -20.97 -3.17 -8.34
N ALA A 217 -20.17 -2.71 -9.32
CA ALA A 217 -20.07 -1.28 -9.63
C ALA A 217 -21.42 -0.71 -10.10
N LEU A 218 -22.13 -1.41 -10.99
CA LEU A 218 -23.46 -0.98 -11.45
C LEU A 218 -24.45 -0.84 -10.30
N SER A 219 -24.49 -1.81 -9.40
CA SER A 219 -25.40 -1.77 -8.24
C SER A 219 -25.14 -0.55 -7.37
N ASP A 220 -23.87 -0.25 -7.09
CA ASP A 220 -23.49 0.84 -6.19
C ASP A 220 -23.67 2.22 -6.82
N ILE A 221 -23.21 2.38 -8.06
CA ILE A 221 -23.36 3.63 -8.82
C ILE A 221 -24.85 3.93 -9.01
N ALA A 222 -25.65 2.91 -9.36
CA ALA A 222 -27.09 3.09 -9.54
C ALA A 222 -27.76 3.56 -8.23
N ALA A 223 -27.39 2.94 -7.10
CA ALA A 223 -27.90 3.32 -5.80
C ALA A 223 -27.53 4.76 -5.41
N ASP A 224 -26.31 5.21 -5.68
CA ASP A 224 -25.87 6.56 -5.32
C ASP A 224 -26.40 7.64 -6.26
N ARG A 225 -26.60 7.31 -7.55
CA ARG A 225 -27.13 8.24 -8.56
C ARG A 225 -28.65 8.19 -8.69
N GLY A 226 -29.34 7.40 -7.86
CA GLY A 226 -30.79 7.28 -7.86
C GLY A 226 -31.36 6.70 -9.17
N LEU A 227 -30.66 5.73 -9.75
CA LEU A 227 -31.04 5.03 -10.99
C LEU A 227 -31.33 3.56 -10.71
N GLU A 228 -32.11 2.92 -11.58
CA GLU A 228 -32.25 1.47 -11.56
C GLU A 228 -31.02 0.80 -12.18
N PRO A 229 -30.46 -0.29 -11.60
CA PRO A 229 -29.25 -0.94 -12.11
C PRO A 229 -29.34 -1.36 -13.58
N GLY A 230 -30.51 -1.84 -14.03
CA GLY A 230 -30.74 -2.21 -15.43
C GLY A 230 -30.72 -1.01 -16.38
N GLN A 231 -31.26 0.13 -15.94
CA GLN A 231 -31.23 1.37 -16.72
C GLN A 231 -29.79 1.90 -16.82
N LEU A 232 -29.07 1.94 -15.69
CA LEU A 232 -27.67 2.38 -15.67
C LEU A 232 -26.82 1.53 -16.61
N ARG A 233 -27.01 0.20 -16.58
CA ARG A 233 -26.34 -0.73 -17.49
C ARG A 233 -26.58 -0.33 -18.95
N THR A 234 -27.82 -0.16 -19.37
CA THR A 234 -28.15 0.22 -20.75
C THR A 234 -27.51 1.55 -21.14
N ILE A 235 -27.50 2.53 -20.24
CA ILE A 235 -26.87 3.83 -20.47
C ILE A 235 -25.37 3.64 -20.70
N LEU A 236 -24.69 2.97 -19.79
CA LEU A 236 -23.23 2.83 -19.79
C LEU A 236 -22.72 1.93 -20.93
N GLU A 237 -23.39 0.81 -21.22
CA GLU A 237 -22.99 -0.14 -22.27
C GLU A 237 -23.26 0.40 -23.70
N SER A 238 -24.07 1.46 -23.85
CA SER A 238 -24.34 2.09 -25.16
C SER A 238 -23.18 2.95 -25.69
N GLY A 239 -22.05 3.02 -24.97
CA GLY A 239 -20.85 3.75 -25.36
C GLY A 239 -20.61 5.01 -24.53
N PRO A 240 -19.53 5.77 -24.81
CA PRO A 240 -19.19 6.99 -24.08
C PRO A 240 -20.35 7.98 -24.02
N LYS A 241 -20.41 8.76 -22.93
CA LYS A 241 -21.34 9.88 -22.78
C LYS A 241 -20.55 11.17 -22.71
N THR A 242 -20.91 12.16 -23.51
CA THR A 242 -20.33 13.50 -23.31
C THR A 242 -20.75 14.01 -21.93
N ALA A 243 -19.97 14.91 -21.35
CA ALA A 243 -20.29 15.53 -20.06
C ALA A 243 -21.72 16.12 -20.07
N GLU A 244 -22.14 16.74 -21.16
CA GLU A 244 -23.48 17.32 -21.33
C GLU A 244 -24.57 16.24 -21.24
N ASN A 245 -24.40 15.12 -21.97
CA ASN A 245 -25.36 14.01 -21.89
C ASN A 245 -25.31 13.33 -20.51
N ALA A 246 -24.16 13.28 -19.86
CA ALA A 246 -24.04 12.70 -18.52
C ALA A 246 -24.87 13.49 -17.48
N VAL A 247 -24.99 14.82 -17.63
CA VAL A 247 -25.91 15.64 -16.82
C VAL A 247 -27.37 15.30 -17.12
N GLU A 248 -27.76 15.24 -18.40
CA GLU A 248 -29.13 14.92 -18.82
C GLU A 248 -29.58 13.54 -18.31
N LEU A 249 -28.65 12.59 -18.27
CA LEU A 249 -28.84 11.21 -17.80
C LEU A 249 -28.69 11.06 -16.28
N LYS A 250 -28.42 12.16 -15.55
CA LYS A 250 -28.21 12.22 -14.09
C LYS A 250 -27.03 11.39 -13.58
N LEU A 251 -26.10 11.05 -14.45
CA LEU A 251 -24.84 10.39 -14.06
C LEU A 251 -23.94 11.36 -13.29
N ILE A 252 -23.98 12.64 -13.66
CA ILE A 252 -23.30 13.74 -12.98
C ILE A 252 -24.28 14.89 -12.74
N ASP A 253 -23.84 15.92 -12.03
CA ASP A 253 -24.71 17.01 -11.57
C ASP A 253 -24.46 18.32 -12.32
N LYS A 254 -23.18 18.66 -12.57
CA LYS A 254 -22.81 19.97 -13.13
C LYS A 254 -21.67 19.86 -14.14
N LEU A 255 -21.62 20.85 -15.02
CA LEU A 255 -20.46 21.09 -15.89
C LEU A 255 -19.60 22.19 -15.27
N GLY A 256 -18.28 22.03 -15.31
CA GLY A 256 -17.33 23.06 -14.90
C GLY A 256 -15.92 22.53 -14.75
N TRP A 257 -14.99 23.43 -14.47
CA TRP A 257 -13.57 23.14 -14.29
C TRP A 257 -13.25 22.81 -12.82
N PRO A 258 -12.07 22.22 -12.53
CA PRO A 258 -11.68 21.89 -11.17
C PRO A 258 -11.82 23.07 -10.19
N GLU A 259 -11.45 24.27 -10.64
CA GLU A 259 -11.58 25.52 -9.89
C GLU A 259 -13.02 25.87 -9.53
N ASP A 260 -13.99 25.66 -10.42
CA ASP A 260 -15.40 25.95 -10.16
C ASP A 260 -15.96 25.01 -9.08
N ALA A 261 -15.58 23.73 -9.13
CA ALA A 261 -15.99 22.75 -8.13
C ALA A 261 -15.32 23.01 -6.77
N GLN A 262 -14.08 23.49 -6.75
CA GLN A 262 -13.41 23.93 -5.52
C GLN A 262 -14.06 25.19 -4.93
N GLU A 263 -14.42 26.17 -5.77
CA GLU A 263 -15.14 27.37 -5.35
C GLU A 263 -16.50 27.00 -4.77
N ALA A 264 -17.28 26.15 -5.45
CA ALA A 264 -18.55 25.64 -4.95
C ALA A 264 -18.40 24.90 -3.60
N ALA A 265 -17.30 24.17 -3.40
CA ALA A 265 -17.01 23.52 -2.12
C ALA A 265 -16.76 24.54 -1.01
N LYS A 266 -16.01 25.62 -1.29
CA LYS A 266 -15.79 26.71 -0.32
C LYS A 266 -17.08 27.47 0.00
N GLU A 267 -17.88 27.79 -1.01
CA GLU A 267 -19.18 28.42 -0.83
C GLU A 267 -20.10 27.56 0.05
N ARG A 268 -20.14 26.24 -0.19
CA ARG A 268 -20.94 25.29 0.60
C ARG A 268 -20.41 25.12 2.04
N ALA A 269 -19.14 25.39 2.28
CA ALA A 269 -18.59 25.48 3.64
C ALA A 269 -19.06 26.74 4.40
N GLY A 270 -19.73 27.68 3.71
CA GLY A 270 -20.44 28.81 4.31
C GLY A 270 -19.56 30.02 4.63
N SER A 271 -18.37 30.12 4.04
CA SER A 271 -17.48 31.25 4.25
C SER A 271 -16.43 31.41 3.14
N ASP A 272 -16.22 32.64 2.69
CA ASP A 272 -15.17 33.00 1.73
C ASP A 272 -13.75 32.73 2.27
N ASP A 273 -13.62 32.51 3.58
CA ASP A 273 -12.36 32.17 4.27
C ASP A 273 -12.09 30.67 4.40
N ALA A 274 -12.95 29.81 3.82
CA ALA A 274 -12.76 28.37 3.91
C ALA A 274 -11.43 27.94 3.28
N GLU A 275 -10.61 27.25 4.06
CA GLU A 275 -9.29 26.79 3.64
C GLU A 275 -9.37 25.38 3.04
N LEU A 276 -8.70 25.18 1.90
CA LEU A 276 -8.50 23.87 1.31
C LEU A 276 -7.30 23.20 1.99
N ILE A 277 -7.51 22.01 2.56
CA ILE A 277 -6.45 21.24 3.21
C ILE A 277 -6.38 19.86 2.58
N ASP A 278 -5.21 19.48 2.07
CA ASP A 278 -4.98 18.12 1.59
C ASP A 278 -5.23 17.10 2.71
N LEU A 279 -6.08 16.11 2.44
CA LEU A 279 -6.36 15.01 3.35
C LEU A 279 -5.08 14.29 3.78
N ALA A 280 -4.09 14.17 2.89
CA ALA A 280 -2.79 13.60 3.20
C ALA A 280 -2.03 14.43 4.25
N ALA A 281 -2.21 15.76 4.28
CA ALA A 281 -1.61 16.67 5.26
C ALA A 281 -2.49 16.91 6.50
N TYR A 282 -3.79 16.57 6.43
CA TYR A 282 -4.73 16.79 7.53
C TYR A 282 -4.29 16.08 8.81
N THR A 283 -4.43 16.79 9.93
CA THR A 283 -4.17 16.30 11.28
C THR A 283 -5.36 16.64 12.16
N SER A 284 -5.98 15.63 12.78
CA SER A 284 -7.13 15.83 13.63
C SER A 284 -6.79 16.66 14.89
N PRO A 285 -7.65 17.59 15.34
CA PRO A 285 -7.48 18.29 16.60
C PRO A 285 -7.87 17.42 17.81
N ALA A 286 -8.37 16.20 17.57
CA ALA A 286 -8.77 15.28 18.62
C ALA A 286 -7.58 14.97 19.56
N LYS A 287 -7.83 15.06 20.87
CA LYS A 287 -6.81 14.75 21.86
C LYS A 287 -6.51 13.26 21.87
N TYR A 288 -5.23 12.91 21.77
CA TYR A 288 -4.78 11.53 21.94
C TYR A 288 -5.12 11.01 23.34
N ASN A 289 -5.92 9.94 23.41
CA ASN A 289 -6.24 9.26 24.66
C ASN A 289 -5.28 8.08 24.86
N SER A 290 -4.19 8.30 25.60
CA SER A 290 -3.19 7.25 25.88
C SER A 290 -3.73 6.04 26.63
N LYS A 291 -4.90 6.16 27.28
CA LYS A 291 -5.54 5.07 28.03
C LYS A 291 -6.52 4.24 27.21
N ALA A 292 -6.82 4.63 25.97
CA ALA A 292 -7.73 3.85 25.14
C ALA A 292 -7.10 2.48 24.76
N PRO A 293 -7.93 1.43 24.60
CA PRO A 293 -7.45 0.10 24.17
C PRO A 293 -6.66 0.19 22.86
N LEU A 294 -5.63 -0.64 22.73
CA LEU A 294 -4.76 -0.64 21.55
C LEU A 294 -5.11 -1.79 20.61
N ILE A 295 -5.25 -1.48 19.33
CA ILE A 295 -5.32 -2.47 18.25
C ILE A 295 -4.06 -2.32 17.39
N ALA A 296 -3.36 -3.42 17.16
CA ALA A 296 -2.23 -3.44 16.25
C ALA A 296 -2.74 -3.55 14.81
N VAL A 297 -2.21 -2.74 13.91
CA VAL A 297 -2.44 -2.83 12.46
C VAL A 297 -1.15 -3.30 11.81
N ILE A 298 -1.20 -4.47 11.22
CA ILE A 298 -0.09 -5.05 10.47
C ILE A 298 -0.49 -5.09 9.03
N GLY A 299 0.43 -4.72 8.16
CA GLY A 299 0.15 -4.63 6.75
C GLY A 299 1.14 -5.45 5.93
N GLY A 300 0.63 -6.23 4.97
CA GLY A 300 1.42 -6.88 3.94
C GLY A 300 0.92 -6.50 2.55
N GLU A 301 1.79 -5.90 1.74
CA GLU A 301 1.48 -5.43 0.38
C GLU A 301 2.47 -5.99 -0.64
N GLY A 302 1.98 -6.50 -1.77
CA GLY A 302 2.79 -7.03 -2.86
C GLY A 302 3.11 -8.53 -2.74
N ALA A 303 4.08 -8.99 -3.54
CA ALA A 303 4.43 -10.41 -3.62
C ALA A 303 5.10 -10.90 -2.32
N ILE A 304 4.69 -12.07 -1.84
CA ILE A 304 5.22 -12.67 -0.61
C ILE A 304 6.57 -13.33 -0.90
N VAL A 305 7.61 -12.89 -0.22
CA VAL A 305 8.98 -13.39 -0.39
C VAL A 305 9.57 -13.90 0.92
N THR A 306 10.52 -14.83 0.82
CA THR A 306 11.25 -15.37 1.98
C THR A 306 12.33 -14.41 2.44
N GLY A 307 12.61 -14.39 3.73
CA GLY A 307 13.69 -13.61 4.34
C GLY A 307 13.22 -12.26 4.87
N GLY A 308 14.19 -11.38 5.16
CA GLY A 308 13.94 -10.03 5.65
C GLY A 308 13.89 -8.95 4.56
N ALA A 309 13.66 -7.72 5.02
CA ALA A 309 13.75 -6.48 4.24
C ALA A 309 15.20 -6.10 3.88
N THR A 310 16.05 -7.07 3.53
CA THR A 310 17.43 -6.78 3.10
C THR A 310 17.44 -6.53 1.60
N SER A 311 17.35 -5.27 1.21
CA SER A 311 17.83 -4.88 -0.09
C SER A 311 19.36 -4.94 -0.09
N SER A 312 19.96 -5.54 -1.13
CA SER A 312 21.43 -5.54 -1.33
C SER A 312 21.98 -4.14 -1.65
N SER A 313 21.10 -3.16 -1.79
CA SER A 313 21.40 -1.77 -2.08
C SER A 313 20.54 -0.85 -1.21
N PRO A 314 21.14 0.14 -0.52
CA PRO A 314 20.38 1.15 0.24
C PRO A 314 19.49 2.03 -0.66
N PHE A 315 19.61 1.91 -1.99
CA PHE A 315 18.80 2.62 -2.98
C PHE A 315 17.60 1.82 -3.50
N SER A 316 17.41 0.59 -3.04
CA SER A 316 16.24 -0.22 -3.39
C SER A 316 15.37 -0.41 -2.17
N ASP A 317 14.07 -0.18 -2.34
CA ASP A 317 13.09 -0.42 -1.29
C ASP A 317 13.05 -1.91 -0.96
N PRO A 318 13.02 -2.27 0.33
CA PRO A 318 12.86 -3.65 0.72
C PRO A 318 11.50 -4.19 0.28
N PRO A 319 11.37 -5.51 0.06
CA PRO A 319 10.06 -6.10 -0.23
C PRO A 319 9.10 -5.85 0.94
N ALA A 320 7.97 -5.19 0.66
CA ALA A 320 6.99 -4.84 1.69
C ALA A 320 6.34 -6.09 2.35
N PHE A 321 6.27 -7.22 1.65
CA PHE A 321 5.71 -8.48 2.15
C PHE A 321 6.76 -9.60 2.34
N ALA A 322 7.83 -9.28 3.07
CA ALA A 322 8.88 -10.25 3.42
C ALA A 322 8.51 -11.06 4.69
N SER A 323 8.70 -12.38 4.66
CA SER A 323 8.24 -13.29 5.73
C SER A 323 8.80 -12.96 7.11
N ASP A 324 10.09 -12.65 7.21
CA ASP A 324 10.71 -12.39 8.51
C ASP A 324 10.18 -11.09 9.14
N VAL A 325 9.90 -10.08 8.32
CA VAL A 325 9.38 -8.78 8.78
C VAL A 325 7.95 -8.92 9.25
N ILE A 326 7.08 -9.50 8.42
CA ILE A 326 5.66 -9.61 8.75
C ILE A 326 5.42 -10.60 9.89
N ALA A 327 6.11 -11.74 9.88
CA ALA A 327 6.02 -12.69 10.99
C ALA A 327 6.51 -12.07 12.30
N ARG A 328 7.62 -11.32 12.28
CA ARG A 328 8.09 -10.65 13.50
C ARG A 328 7.13 -9.55 13.95
N ALA A 329 6.58 -8.76 13.04
CA ALA A 329 5.57 -7.75 13.38
C ALA A 329 4.32 -8.34 14.07
N ILE A 330 3.85 -9.51 13.60
CA ILE A 330 2.73 -10.24 14.23
C ILE A 330 3.12 -10.74 15.62
N LEU A 331 4.32 -11.31 15.76
CA LEU A 331 4.81 -11.81 17.04
C LEU A 331 5.07 -10.68 18.05
N ASP A 332 5.62 -9.55 17.63
CA ASP A 332 5.83 -8.35 18.46
C ASP A 332 4.49 -7.81 18.97
N ALA A 333 3.49 -7.67 18.08
CA ALA A 333 2.15 -7.26 18.47
C ALA A 333 1.47 -8.27 19.40
N ALA A 334 1.79 -9.56 19.27
CA ALA A 334 1.26 -10.60 20.15
C ALA A 334 1.91 -10.59 21.54
N GLU A 335 3.20 -10.25 21.62
CA GLU A 335 3.97 -10.13 22.86
C GLU A 335 3.63 -8.84 23.65
N ASP A 336 3.12 -7.80 22.98
CA ASP A 336 2.70 -6.54 23.61
C ASP A 336 1.41 -6.70 24.46
N GLU A 337 1.51 -6.47 25.77
CA GLU A 337 0.39 -6.57 26.71
C GLU A 337 -0.70 -5.50 26.49
N ASP A 338 -0.34 -4.35 25.92
CA ASP A 338 -1.28 -3.26 25.64
C ASP A 338 -2.17 -3.58 24.44
N VAL A 339 -1.65 -4.34 23.46
CA VAL A 339 -2.39 -4.77 22.27
C VAL A 339 -3.51 -5.73 22.66
N LYS A 340 -4.74 -5.42 22.26
CA LYS A 340 -5.94 -6.22 22.57
C LYS A 340 -6.42 -7.08 21.40
N ALA A 341 -6.12 -6.66 20.17
CA ALA A 341 -6.35 -7.43 18.95
C ALA A 341 -5.42 -6.95 17.83
N ILE A 342 -5.32 -7.77 16.78
CA ILE A 342 -4.52 -7.51 15.58
C ILE A 342 -5.47 -7.41 14.38
N VAL A 343 -5.34 -6.35 13.60
CA VAL A 343 -5.90 -6.25 12.24
C VAL A 343 -4.77 -6.47 11.25
N PHE A 344 -4.84 -7.53 10.45
CA PHE A 344 -3.87 -7.85 9.41
C PHE A 344 -4.42 -7.47 8.03
N ARG A 345 -3.93 -6.36 7.47
CA ARG A 345 -4.28 -5.86 6.14
C ARG A 345 -3.45 -6.57 5.07
N VAL A 346 -4.09 -7.31 4.17
CA VAL A 346 -3.43 -8.14 3.14
C VAL A 346 -3.82 -7.65 1.75
N ASP A 347 -2.85 -7.14 0.99
CA ASP A 347 -2.99 -6.80 -0.44
C ASP A 347 -1.88 -7.48 -1.27
N SER A 348 -2.07 -8.77 -1.61
CA SER A 348 -1.06 -9.64 -2.20
C SER A 348 -1.58 -10.64 -3.24
N PRO A 349 -0.89 -10.79 -4.40
CA PRO A 349 -1.10 -11.89 -5.35
C PRO A 349 -0.62 -13.25 -4.83
N GLY A 350 0.01 -13.29 -3.65
CA GLY A 350 0.72 -14.43 -3.10
C GLY A 350 2.21 -14.41 -3.44
N GLY A 351 2.83 -15.58 -3.48
CA GLY A 351 4.27 -15.71 -3.68
C GLY A 351 4.80 -17.02 -3.14
N SER A 352 5.91 -16.96 -2.41
CA SER A 352 6.59 -18.14 -1.86
C SER A 352 5.70 -18.90 -0.85
N PRO A 353 5.42 -20.20 -1.09
CA PRO A 353 4.68 -21.02 -0.13
C PRO A 353 5.35 -21.10 1.25
N THR A 354 6.68 -21.16 1.30
CA THR A 354 7.45 -21.21 2.56
C THR A 354 7.31 -19.91 3.35
N ALA A 355 7.35 -18.77 2.66
CA ALA A 355 7.16 -17.46 3.29
C ALA A 355 5.75 -17.31 3.86
N SER A 356 4.74 -17.75 3.09
CA SER A 356 3.35 -17.76 3.53
C SER A 356 3.12 -18.68 4.75
N ASP A 357 3.74 -19.86 4.78
CA ASP A 357 3.66 -20.79 5.92
C ASP A 357 4.22 -20.18 7.21
N GLN A 358 5.36 -19.49 7.12
CA GLN A 358 5.96 -18.79 8.26
C GLN A 358 5.05 -17.69 8.81
N ILE A 359 4.43 -16.89 7.93
CA ILE A 359 3.50 -15.83 8.35
C ILE A 359 2.21 -16.43 8.93
N TRP A 360 1.65 -17.47 8.29
CA TRP A 360 0.51 -18.22 8.81
C TRP A 360 0.79 -18.73 10.23
N ARG A 361 1.98 -19.30 10.47
CA ARG A 361 2.36 -19.75 11.80
C ARG A 361 2.40 -18.60 12.80
N ALA A 362 2.86 -17.41 12.41
CA ALA A 362 2.84 -16.24 13.28
C ALA A 362 1.43 -15.79 13.65
N VAL A 363 0.48 -15.82 12.69
CA VAL A 363 -0.95 -15.58 12.94
C VAL A 363 -1.50 -16.57 13.98
N GLU A 364 -1.22 -17.86 13.80
CA GLU A 364 -1.63 -18.89 14.77
C GLU A 364 -1.00 -18.66 16.15
N ARG A 365 0.27 -18.25 16.22
CA ARG A 365 0.93 -17.93 17.49
C ARG A 365 0.29 -16.74 18.20
N ALA A 366 -0.16 -15.72 17.47
CA ALA A 366 -0.88 -14.60 18.06
C ALA A 366 -2.22 -15.04 18.68
N LYS A 367 -2.96 -15.92 17.99
CA LYS A 367 -4.18 -16.53 18.52
C LYS A 367 -3.93 -17.42 19.74
N GLU A 368 -2.90 -18.26 19.69
CA GLU A 368 -2.45 -19.07 20.83
C GLU A 368 -2.10 -18.20 22.05
N ALA A 369 -1.61 -16.98 21.83
CA ALA A 369 -1.34 -15.98 22.88
C ALA A 369 -2.60 -15.21 23.35
N GLY A 370 -3.79 -15.55 22.84
CA GLY A 370 -5.05 -14.95 23.22
C GLY A 370 -5.32 -13.58 22.59
N LYS A 371 -4.62 -13.22 21.51
CA LYS A 371 -4.88 -12.00 20.73
C LYS A 371 -5.73 -12.36 19.52
N PRO A 372 -6.97 -11.87 19.41
CA PRO A 372 -7.77 -12.05 18.20
C PRO A 372 -7.08 -11.43 17.00
N VAL A 373 -7.05 -12.15 15.88
CA VAL A 373 -6.51 -11.69 14.59
C VAL A 373 -7.64 -11.59 13.58
N VAL A 374 -7.86 -10.39 13.06
CA VAL A 374 -8.83 -10.10 12.00
C VAL A 374 -8.09 -9.75 10.73
N VAL A 375 -8.35 -10.47 9.64
CA VAL A 375 -7.81 -10.13 8.32
C VAL A 375 -8.75 -9.17 7.61
N SER A 376 -8.18 -8.10 7.08
CA SER A 376 -8.81 -7.21 6.10
C SER A 376 -8.13 -7.42 4.75
N MET A 377 -8.85 -7.96 3.77
CA MET A 377 -8.32 -8.13 2.42
C MET A 377 -8.48 -6.83 1.62
N GLY A 378 -7.39 -6.36 1.02
CA GLY A 378 -7.38 -5.23 0.10
C GLY A 378 -7.91 -5.60 -1.29
N SER A 379 -7.26 -5.09 -2.34
CA SER A 379 -7.66 -5.39 -3.72
C SER A 379 -7.44 -6.85 -4.09
N LEU A 380 -6.38 -7.45 -3.56
CA LEU A 380 -5.97 -8.80 -3.88
C LEU A 380 -5.53 -9.52 -2.60
N ALA A 381 -6.03 -10.71 -2.34
CA ALA A 381 -5.56 -11.58 -1.27
C ALA A 381 -5.68 -13.02 -1.74
N ALA A 382 -4.93 -13.36 -2.78
CA ALA A 382 -5.05 -14.63 -3.51
C ALA A 382 -3.77 -15.48 -3.35
N SER A 383 -3.89 -16.78 -3.54
CA SER A 383 -2.76 -17.72 -3.47
C SER A 383 -2.10 -17.63 -2.08
N GLY A 384 -0.80 -17.31 -2.00
CA GLY A 384 -0.12 -17.03 -0.72
C GLY A 384 -0.79 -15.93 0.13
N GLY A 385 -1.45 -14.94 -0.47
CA GLY A 385 -2.21 -13.92 0.26
C GLY A 385 -3.43 -14.50 0.98
N TYR A 386 -4.11 -15.47 0.37
CA TYR A 386 -5.15 -16.23 1.06
C TYR A 386 -4.54 -17.16 2.12
N TYR A 387 -3.41 -17.81 1.82
CA TYR A 387 -2.70 -18.70 2.74
C TYR A 387 -2.43 -18.03 4.10
N VAL A 388 -1.80 -16.85 4.10
CA VAL A 388 -1.48 -16.13 5.34
C VAL A 388 -2.72 -15.68 6.12
N SER A 389 -3.88 -15.65 5.45
CA SER A 389 -5.16 -15.26 6.02
C SER A 389 -5.91 -16.41 6.68
N THR A 390 -5.61 -17.67 6.29
CA THR A 390 -6.41 -18.85 6.68
C THR A 390 -6.50 -19.08 8.19
N GLY A 391 -5.49 -18.67 8.95
CA GLY A 391 -5.46 -18.82 10.40
C GLY A 391 -6.24 -17.75 11.16
N ALA A 392 -6.76 -16.70 10.54
CA ALA A 392 -7.40 -15.60 11.27
C ALA A 392 -8.73 -16.01 11.96
N ASP A 393 -9.11 -15.30 13.03
CA ASP A 393 -10.41 -15.48 13.70
C ASP A 393 -11.57 -14.94 12.87
N ALA A 394 -11.31 -13.96 12.02
CA ALA A 394 -12.26 -13.45 11.03
C ALA A 394 -11.52 -12.93 9.79
N ILE A 395 -12.10 -13.20 8.61
CA ILE A 395 -11.62 -12.73 7.32
C ILE A 395 -12.70 -11.85 6.70
N LEU A 396 -12.36 -10.58 6.44
CA LEU A 396 -13.21 -9.61 5.76
C LEU A 396 -12.63 -9.27 4.39
N ALA A 397 -13.52 -9.13 3.41
CA ALA A 397 -13.17 -8.68 2.06
C ALA A 397 -14.26 -7.76 1.49
N ASN A 398 -13.91 -6.82 0.62
CA ASN A 398 -14.90 -6.11 -0.20
C ASN A 398 -15.53 -7.07 -1.21
N ARG A 399 -16.68 -6.72 -1.81
CA ARG A 399 -17.33 -7.61 -2.79
C ARG A 399 -16.44 -7.85 -4.00
N ALA A 400 -15.73 -6.82 -4.46
CA ALA A 400 -14.86 -6.86 -5.62
C ALA A 400 -13.38 -7.16 -5.29
N THR A 401 -13.02 -7.47 -4.04
CA THR A 401 -11.70 -8.01 -3.69
C THR A 401 -11.47 -9.31 -4.46
N LEU A 402 -10.27 -9.53 -4.98
CA LEU A 402 -9.90 -10.79 -5.60
C LEU A 402 -9.18 -11.69 -4.58
N THR A 403 -9.70 -12.88 -4.31
CA THR A 403 -9.15 -13.80 -3.31
C THR A 403 -9.24 -15.25 -3.76
N GLY A 404 -9.02 -16.21 -2.85
CA GLY A 404 -8.92 -17.62 -3.16
C GLY A 404 -7.61 -17.91 -3.89
N SER A 405 -7.69 -18.41 -5.12
CA SER A 405 -6.57 -18.98 -5.88
C SER A 405 -5.80 -20.03 -5.07
N ILE A 406 -6.54 -20.83 -4.31
CA ILE A 406 -6.00 -21.92 -3.47
C ILE A 406 -5.47 -22.99 -4.43
N GLY A 407 -4.18 -22.93 -4.70
CA GLY A 407 -3.53 -23.75 -5.70
C GLY A 407 -2.08 -23.36 -5.86
N ILE A 408 -1.30 -24.27 -6.44
CA ILE A 408 0.15 -24.14 -6.58
C ILE A 408 0.51 -24.37 -8.04
N PHE A 409 1.50 -23.63 -8.52
CA PHE A 409 2.22 -23.96 -9.74
C PHE A 409 3.71 -23.77 -9.50
N GLY A 410 4.53 -24.39 -10.33
CA GLY A 410 5.97 -24.21 -10.29
C GLY A 410 6.66 -24.94 -11.42
N GLY A 411 7.97 -24.71 -11.54
CA GLY A 411 8.78 -25.22 -12.63
C GLY A 411 9.71 -24.15 -13.18
N LYS A 412 10.16 -24.31 -14.42
CA LYS A 412 11.14 -23.42 -15.03
C LYS A 412 10.87 -23.23 -16.52
N LEU A 413 11.56 -22.25 -17.10
CA LEU A 413 11.73 -22.14 -18.55
C LEU A 413 13.07 -22.78 -18.89
N ALA A 414 13.07 -23.83 -19.71
CA ALA A 414 14.30 -24.39 -20.25
C ALA A 414 14.78 -23.49 -21.41
N ILE A 415 16.01 -23.00 -21.31
CA ILE A 415 16.56 -21.91 -22.12
C ILE A 415 17.69 -22.36 -23.03
N ASP A 416 18.22 -23.57 -22.83
CA ASP A 416 19.33 -24.11 -23.62
C ASP A 416 19.03 -24.14 -25.12
N GLY A 417 17.81 -24.54 -25.52
CA GLY A 417 17.34 -24.52 -26.90
C GLY A 417 17.39 -23.12 -27.53
N THR A 418 17.07 -22.08 -26.74
CA THR A 418 17.10 -20.68 -27.19
C THR A 418 18.52 -20.20 -27.42
N PHE A 419 19.43 -20.48 -26.49
CA PHE A 419 20.83 -20.09 -26.61
C PHE A 419 21.56 -20.86 -27.72
N ASN A 420 21.25 -22.16 -27.87
CA ASN A 420 21.82 -22.98 -28.93
C ASN A 420 21.47 -22.43 -30.32
N LYS A 421 20.28 -21.86 -30.53
CA LYS A 421 19.89 -21.22 -31.79
C LYS A 421 20.78 -20.03 -32.18
N ILE A 422 21.41 -19.37 -31.23
CA ILE A 422 22.31 -18.23 -31.45
C ILE A 422 23.79 -18.58 -31.25
N GLY A 423 24.11 -19.88 -31.19
CA GLY A 423 25.48 -20.38 -31.08
C GLY A 423 26.08 -20.34 -29.67
N VAL A 424 25.27 -20.08 -28.64
CA VAL A 424 25.69 -20.17 -27.23
C VAL A 424 25.39 -21.59 -26.73
N THR A 425 26.40 -22.27 -26.19
CA THR A 425 26.29 -23.64 -25.70
C THR A 425 26.57 -23.70 -24.20
N PHE A 426 26.00 -24.70 -23.52
CA PHE A 426 26.25 -24.98 -22.11
C PHE A 426 26.94 -26.34 -21.97
N ASP A 427 28.05 -26.36 -21.24
CA ASP A 427 28.72 -27.59 -20.78
C ASP A 427 28.58 -27.67 -19.26
N THR A 428 28.15 -28.82 -18.73
CA THR A 428 27.73 -28.95 -17.32
C THR A 428 28.52 -30.02 -16.61
N VAL A 429 29.17 -29.64 -15.50
CA VAL A 429 29.80 -30.57 -14.56
C VAL A 429 28.85 -30.78 -13.38
N THR A 430 28.40 -32.02 -13.19
CA THR A 430 27.46 -32.36 -12.09
C THR A 430 28.12 -33.30 -11.10
N VAL A 431 27.96 -32.99 -9.80
CA VAL A 431 28.34 -33.86 -8.68
C VAL A 431 27.11 -34.02 -7.79
N GLY A 432 26.68 -35.26 -7.54
CA GLY A 432 25.45 -35.56 -6.78
C GLY A 432 24.51 -36.52 -7.52
N GLY A 433 23.29 -36.69 -7.01
CA GLY A 433 22.25 -37.49 -7.67
C GLY A 433 21.57 -36.76 -8.83
N ASP A 434 20.63 -37.44 -9.50
CA ASP A 434 19.92 -36.94 -10.70
C ASP A 434 19.32 -35.53 -10.53
N PHE A 435 18.81 -35.20 -9.34
CA PHE A 435 18.19 -33.90 -9.08
C PHE A 435 19.20 -32.72 -9.00
N ALA A 436 20.51 -32.99 -8.95
CA ALA A 436 21.53 -31.95 -8.82
C ALA A 436 21.57 -30.96 -10.00
N SER A 437 21.16 -31.40 -11.20
CA SER A 437 21.08 -30.57 -12.40
C SER A 437 19.66 -30.07 -12.71
N ALA A 438 18.67 -30.39 -11.87
CA ALA A 438 17.25 -30.14 -12.16
C ALA A 438 16.95 -28.66 -12.42
N TRP A 439 17.62 -27.73 -11.74
CA TRP A 439 17.41 -26.28 -11.92
C TRP A 439 18.43 -25.62 -12.86
N GLY A 440 19.11 -26.42 -13.69
CA GLY A 440 19.96 -25.94 -14.79
C GLY A 440 19.16 -25.45 -16.01
N THR A 441 19.87 -25.15 -17.09
CA THR A 441 19.31 -24.52 -18.31
C THR A 441 18.54 -25.48 -19.23
N ALA A 442 18.85 -26.78 -19.16
CA ALA A 442 18.23 -27.83 -19.96
C ALA A 442 16.84 -28.24 -19.44
N PRO A 443 15.98 -28.91 -20.24
CA PRO A 443 14.73 -29.48 -19.76
C PRO A 443 14.91 -30.45 -18.58
N PHE A 444 13.90 -30.57 -17.72
CA PHE A 444 13.82 -31.62 -16.71
C PHE A 444 13.84 -33.00 -17.38
N THR A 445 14.54 -33.95 -16.76
CA THR A 445 14.36 -35.38 -17.06
C THR A 445 12.99 -35.86 -16.52
N GLU A 446 12.51 -37.02 -16.98
CA GLU A 446 11.25 -37.58 -16.47
C GLU A 446 11.24 -37.77 -14.95
N SER A 447 12.38 -38.20 -14.37
CA SER A 447 12.54 -38.35 -12.91
C SER A 447 12.55 -37.02 -12.17
N GLN A 448 13.21 -35.99 -12.71
CA GLN A 448 13.21 -34.64 -12.13
C GLN A 448 11.80 -34.02 -12.20
N GLU A 449 11.13 -34.13 -13.34
CA GLU A 449 9.75 -33.65 -13.53
C GLU A 449 8.78 -34.33 -12.54
N ALA A 450 8.90 -35.65 -12.38
CA ALA A 450 8.08 -36.39 -11.42
C ALA A 450 8.29 -35.90 -9.98
N GLU A 451 9.53 -35.63 -9.56
CA GLU A 451 9.80 -35.09 -8.23
C GLU A 451 9.30 -33.65 -8.07
N VAL A 452 9.44 -32.81 -9.10
CA VAL A 452 8.87 -31.45 -9.09
C VAL A 452 7.36 -31.51 -8.90
N LYS A 453 6.63 -32.32 -9.68
CA LYS A 453 5.18 -32.49 -9.55
C LYS A 453 4.79 -33.05 -8.18
N ALA A 454 5.54 -34.01 -7.64
CA ALA A 454 5.32 -34.54 -6.29
C ALA A 454 5.49 -33.45 -5.22
N SER A 455 6.50 -32.58 -5.36
CA SER A 455 6.73 -31.44 -4.47
C SER A 455 5.58 -30.43 -4.52
N LEU A 456 5.11 -30.08 -5.72
CA LEU A 456 3.93 -29.21 -5.87
C LEU A 456 2.70 -29.82 -5.19
N LYS A 457 2.49 -31.14 -5.34
CA LYS A 457 1.37 -31.84 -4.71
C LYS A 457 1.46 -31.78 -3.18
N ARG A 458 2.63 -32.02 -2.59
CA ARG A 458 2.84 -31.88 -1.13
C ARG A 458 2.49 -30.47 -0.64
N GLY A 459 2.90 -29.45 -1.39
CA GLY A 459 2.52 -28.06 -1.08
C GLY A 459 1.02 -27.82 -1.16
N TYR A 460 0.36 -28.37 -2.19
CA TYR A 460 -1.09 -28.22 -2.39
C TYR A 460 -1.88 -28.87 -1.26
N ASP A 461 -1.53 -30.11 -0.91
CA ASP A 461 -2.16 -30.85 0.18
C ASP A 461 -2.00 -30.10 1.52
N ARG A 462 -0.82 -29.52 1.77
CA ARG A 462 -0.56 -28.69 2.95
C ARG A 462 -1.41 -27.41 2.96
N PHE A 463 -1.52 -26.73 1.82
CA PHE A 463 -2.36 -25.54 1.72
C PHE A 463 -3.84 -25.88 2.01
N LEU A 464 -4.35 -26.97 1.43
CA LEU A 464 -5.70 -27.46 1.71
C LEU A 464 -5.90 -27.78 3.19
N ALA A 465 -4.91 -28.36 3.86
CA ALA A 465 -4.96 -28.64 5.29
C ALA A 465 -5.13 -27.35 6.10
N HIS A 466 -4.33 -26.31 5.85
CA HIS A 466 -4.46 -25.03 6.57
C HIS A 466 -5.78 -24.32 6.32
N VAL A 467 -6.29 -24.36 5.08
CA VAL A 467 -7.63 -23.83 4.79
C VAL A 467 -8.69 -24.66 5.53
N GLY A 468 -8.59 -25.99 5.51
CA GLY A 468 -9.54 -26.87 6.19
C GLY A 468 -9.58 -26.64 7.70
N GLU A 469 -8.40 -26.53 8.34
CA GLU A 469 -8.24 -26.22 9.76
C GLU A 469 -8.81 -24.84 10.11
N GLY A 470 -8.45 -23.81 9.35
CA GLY A 470 -8.87 -22.43 9.61
C GLY A 470 -10.34 -22.13 9.32
N ARG A 471 -10.94 -22.84 8.36
CA ARG A 471 -12.32 -22.59 7.89
C ARG A 471 -13.32 -23.66 8.33
N GLY A 472 -12.87 -24.68 9.05
CA GLY A 472 -13.72 -25.80 9.48
C GLY A 472 -14.25 -26.64 8.33
N MET A 473 -13.47 -26.78 7.26
CA MET A 473 -13.84 -27.51 6.04
C MET A 473 -13.06 -28.83 5.93
N THR A 474 -13.69 -29.87 5.38
CA THR A 474 -12.96 -31.10 5.03
C THR A 474 -12.06 -30.87 3.81
N TYR A 475 -11.07 -31.74 3.63
CA TYR A 475 -10.20 -31.71 2.45
C TYR A 475 -11.01 -31.63 1.14
N ASP A 476 -12.04 -32.48 0.99
CA ASP A 476 -12.86 -32.53 -0.22
C ASP A 476 -13.67 -31.24 -0.44
N GLN A 477 -14.20 -30.65 0.64
CA GLN A 477 -14.91 -29.37 0.57
C GLN A 477 -13.98 -28.24 0.14
N VAL A 478 -12.77 -28.17 0.71
CA VAL A 478 -11.77 -27.18 0.29
C VAL A 478 -11.35 -27.44 -1.16
N HIS A 479 -11.09 -28.69 -1.52
CA HIS A 479 -10.65 -29.07 -2.86
C HIS A 479 -11.64 -28.60 -3.93
N GLU A 480 -12.95 -28.75 -3.69
CA GLU A 480 -14.00 -28.35 -4.63
C GLU A 480 -13.96 -26.85 -4.94
N VAL A 481 -13.80 -26.00 -3.92
CA VAL A 481 -13.77 -24.53 -4.05
C VAL A 481 -12.36 -23.97 -4.35
N ALA A 482 -11.34 -24.82 -4.28
CA ALA A 482 -9.94 -24.50 -4.54
C ALA A 482 -9.59 -24.66 -6.03
N ARG A 483 -8.87 -25.73 -6.39
CA ARG A 483 -8.32 -26.02 -7.75
C ARG A 483 -7.63 -24.83 -8.45
N GLY A 484 -7.11 -23.87 -7.67
CA GLY A 484 -6.48 -22.65 -8.14
C GLY A 484 -7.43 -21.51 -8.53
N ARG A 485 -8.75 -21.66 -8.33
CA ARG A 485 -9.77 -20.70 -8.76
C ARG A 485 -9.73 -19.41 -7.96
N VAL A 486 -9.68 -18.29 -8.67
CA VAL A 486 -9.83 -16.95 -8.10
C VAL A 486 -11.31 -16.65 -7.91
N TRP A 487 -11.65 -16.05 -6.78
CA TRP A 487 -13.01 -15.64 -6.44
C TRP A 487 -13.03 -14.14 -6.19
N THR A 488 -14.15 -13.47 -6.52
CA THR A 488 -14.44 -12.17 -5.91
C THR A 488 -14.78 -12.36 -4.43
N GLY A 489 -14.63 -11.34 -3.59
CA GLY A 489 -14.93 -11.43 -2.16
C GLY A 489 -16.39 -11.83 -1.91
N GLU A 490 -17.31 -11.33 -2.75
CA GLU A 490 -18.72 -11.75 -2.72
C GLU A 490 -18.89 -13.26 -2.96
N ALA A 491 -18.25 -13.79 -4.01
CA ALA A 491 -18.30 -15.22 -4.29
C ALA A 491 -17.56 -16.04 -3.23
N ALA A 492 -16.42 -15.56 -2.74
CA ALA A 492 -15.63 -16.22 -1.71
C ALA A 492 -16.40 -16.38 -0.40
N LYS A 493 -17.21 -15.38 -0.01
CA LYS A 493 -18.12 -15.50 1.13
C LYS A 493 -19.17 -16.58 0.92
N GLN A 494 -19.76 -16.67 -0.28
CA GLN A 494 -20.73 -17.73 -0.61
C GLN A 494 -20.10 -19.12 -0.55
N GLN A 495 -18.79 -19.24 -0.83
CA GLN A 495 -18.02 -20.49 -0.73
C GLN A 495 -17.48 -20.77 0.69
N GLY A 496 -17.72 -19.91 1.68
CA GLY A 496 -17.20 -20.06 3.05
C GLY A 496 -15.72 -19.69 3.23
N LEU A 497 -15.09 -19.15 2.19
CA LEU A 497 -13.67 -18.75 2.22
C LEU A 497 -13.45 -17.40 2.92
N VAL A 498 -14.47 -16.55 2.98
CA VAL A 498 -14.50 -15.24 3.65
C VAL A 498 -15.67 -15.24 4.63
N ASP A 499 -15.50 -14.63 5.81
CA ASP A 499 -16.54 -14.57 6.84
C ASP A 499 -17.56 -13.46 6.54
N GLU A 500 -17.07 -12.26 6.26
CA GLU A 500 -17.90 -11.07 6.14
C GLU A 500 -17.49 -10.20 4.94
N ILE A 501 -18.48 -9.54 4.34
CA ILE A 501 -18.21 -8.48 3.37
C ILE A 501 -18.02 -7.20 4.17
N GLY A 502 -16.87 -6.56 4.02
CA GLY A 502 -16.54 -5.37 4.78
C GLY A 502 -15.23 -4.72 4.34
N THR A 503 -15.03 -3.51 4.84
CA THR A 503 -13.89 -2.63 4.59
C THR A 503 -12.81 -2.79 5.67
N PHE A 504 -11.71 -2.05 5.53
CA PHE A 504 -10.71 -1.92 6.60
C PHE A 504 -11.32 -1.38 7.92
N MET A 505 -12.26 -0.45 7.84
CA MET A 505 -12.93 0.09 9.03
C MET A 505 -13.79 -0.96 9.74
N ASP A 506 -14.47 -1.82 8.97
CA ASP A 506 -15.26 -2.92 9.52
C ASP A 506 -14.37 -3.97 10.19
N ALA A 507 -13.17 -4.20 9.68
CA ALA A 507 -12.19 -5.09 10.32
C ALA A 507 -11.71 -4.55 11.68
N ILE A 508 -11.55 -3.23 11.83
CA ILE A 508 -11.25 -2.60 13.13
C ILE A 508 -12.42 -2.81 14.10
N GLU A 509 -13.66 -2.62 13.66
CA GLU A 509 -14.84 -2.85 14.50
C GLU A 509 -15.00 -4.33 14.87
N LYS A 510 -14.71 -5.24 13.95
CA LYS A 510 -14.66 -6.69 14.25
C LYS A 510 -13.59 -7.01 15.28
N ALA A 511 -12.39 -6.42 15.15
CA ALA A 511 -11.31 -6.62 16.11
C ALA A 511 -11.67 -6.08 17.50
N LYS A 512 -12.34 -4.92 17.59
CA LYS A 512 -12.91 -4.41 18.86
C LYS A 512 -13.86 -5.40 19.48
N SER A 513 -14.82 -5.90 18.69
CA SER A 513 -15.83 -6.86 19.15
C SER A 513 -15.19 -8.14 19.70
N LEU A 514 -14.23 -8.72 18.99
CA LEU A 514 -13.54 -9.94 19.43
C LEU A 514 -12.65 -9.71 20.66
N ALA A 515 -12.10 -8.50 20.81
CA ALA A 515 -11.30 -8.11 21.98
C ALA A 515 -12.13 -7.71 23.22
N GLY A 516 -13.47 -7.69 23.12
CA GLY A 516 -14.33 -7.20 24.20
C GLY A 516 -14.19 -5.69 24.46
N ILE A 517 -13.84 -4.92 23.44
CA ILE A 517 -13.82 -3.45 23.50
C ILE A 517 -15.24 -2.94 23.20
N GLU A 518 -15.77 -2.10 24.08
CA GLU A 518 -17.11 -1.50 23.92
C GLU A 518 -17.25 -0.74 22.58
N ALA A 519 -18.44 -0.82 21.98
CA ALA A 519 -18.68 -0.31 20.62
C ALA A 519 -18.45 1.20 20.47
N ASP A 520 -18.76 1.98 21.52
CA ASP A 520 -18.61 3.45 21.54
C ASP A 520 -17.18 3.92 21.86
N VAL A 521 -16.29 3.00 22.26
CA VAL A 521 -14.88 3.31 22.56
C VAL A 521 -14.07 3.35 21.27
N LYS A 522 -13.49 4.51 20.94
CA LYS A 522 -12.50 4.64 19.87
C LYS A 522 -11.16 4.02 20.33
N PRO A 523 -10.66 2.95 19.69
CA PRO A 523 -9.37 2.37 20.03
C PRO A 523 -8.23 3.26 19.52
N ARG A 524 -7.05 3.10 20.12
CA ARG A 524 -5.79 3.52 19.52
C ARG A 524 -5.36 2.49 18.47
N LEU A 525 -4.75 2.96 17.41
CA LEU A 525 -4.11 2.11 16.41
C LEU A 525 -2.59 2.27 16.51
N ALA A 526 -1.85 1.16 16.52
CA ALA A 526 -0.40 1.15 16.34
C ALA A 526 -0.04 0.30 15.13
N PHE A 527 0.80 0.84 14.25
CA PHE A 527 1.23 0.14 13.04
C PHE A 527 2.50 -0.67 13.32
N TYR A 528 2.50 -1.91 12.84
CA TYR A 528 3.61 -2.87 12.99
C TYR A 528 4.04 -3.40 11.61
N PRO A 529 5.35 -3.47 11.29
CA PRO A 529 6.45 -2.93 12.09
C PRO A 529 6.30 -1.41 12.26
N TYR A 530 6.86 -0.87 13.36
CA TYR A 530 6.72 0.56 13.65
C TYR A 530 7.20 1.40 12.48
N ARG A 531 6.31 2.29 12.02
CA ARG A 531 6.63 3.26 10.98
C ARG A 531 7.60 4.27 11.55
N LYS A 532 8.85 4.19 11.10
CA LYS A 532 9.91 5.10 11.54
C LYS A 532 9.55 6.52 11.14
N THR A 533 9.70 7.45 12.07
CA THR A 533 9.64 8.88 11.77
C THR A 533 10.75 9.25 10.78
N GLY A 534 10.61 10.37 10.05
CA GLY A 534 11.63 10.79 9.08
C GLY A 534 13.05 10.91 9.68
N PHE A 535 13.16 11.16 10.99
CA PHE A 535 14.43 11.17 11.69
C PHE A 535 14.96 9.77 12.02
N GLU A 536 14.09 8.86 12.50
CA GLU A 536 14.46 7.46 12.75
C GLU A 536 14.80 6.72 11.45
N ALA A 537 14.12 7.02 10.35
CA ALA A 537 14.43 6.50 9.04
C ALA A 537 15.80 7.03 8.53
N LEU A 538 16.16 8.28 8.86
CA LEU A 538 17.47 8.84 8.57
C LEU A 538 18.57 8.18 9.41
N GLU A 539 18.33 7.96 10.71
CA GLU A 539 19.24 7.24 11.61
C GLU A 539 19.51 5.82 11.09
N ASP A 540 18.47 5.10 10.69
CA ASP A 540 18.59 3.76 10.11
C ASP A 540 19.43 3.75 8.82
N LEU A 541 19.24 4.76 7.97
CA LEU A 541 19.92 4.85 6.68
C LEU A 541 21.40 5.22 6.81
N PHE A 542 21.76 6.01 7.83
CA PHE A 542 23.11 6.57 7.99
C PHE A 542 23.88 6.05 9.22
N GLY A 543 23.26 5.25 10.09
CA GLY A 543 23.88 4.67 11.28
C GLY A 543 24.28 5.68 12.36
N VAL A 544 23.64 6.86 12.40
CA VAL A 544 23.93 7.93 13.37
C VAL A 544 22.91 7.87 14.49
N SER A 545 23.32 7.54 15.73
CA SER A 545 22.34 7.26 16.80
C SER A 545 21.50 8.48 17.20
N ALA A 546 20.23 8.24 17.57
CA ALA A 546 19.26 9.23 18.01
C ALA A 546 19.80 10.13 19.11
N GLU A 547 20.61 9.58 20.03
CA GLU A 547 21.24 10.33 21.11
C GLU A 547 22.30 11.30 20.62
N THR A 548 23.15 10.92 19.64
CA THR A 548 24.16 11.82 19.08
C THR A 548 23.54 13.00 18.36
N ALA A 549 22.48 12.75 17.59
CA ALA A 549 21.82 13.79 16.82
C ALA A 549 20.87 14.65 17.69
N ARG A 550 20.20 14.08 18.71
CA ARG A 550 19.49 14.87 19.74
C ARG A 550 20.45 15.70 20.58
N ALA A 551 21.61 15.16 20.96
CA ALA A 551 22.64 15.93 21.66
C ALA A 551 23.13 17.09 20.80
N ALA A 552 23.39 16.88 19.50
CA ALA A 552 23.76 17.94 18.58
C ALA A 552 22.64 18.99 18.39
N ALA A 553 21.38 18.57 18.30
CA ALA A 553 20.22 19.46 18.18
C ALA A 553 19.99 20.28 19.46
N VAL A 554 20.16 19.67 20.64
CA VAL A 554 20.09 20.36 21.93
C VAL A 554 21.24 21.34 22.08
N ILE A 555 22.48 20.93 21.76
CA ILE A 555 23.65 21.83 21.75
C ILE A 555 23.44 23.00 20.78
N SER A 556 22.84 22.75 19.61
CA SER A 556 22.50 23.79 18.62
C SER A 556 21.39 24.72 19.13
N ALA A 557 20.36 24.19 19.80
CA ALA A 557 19.29 24.98 20.40
C ALA A 557 19.81 25.86 21.57
N PHE A 558 20.77 25.36 22.36
CA PHE A 558 21.46 26.14 23.38
C PHE A 558 22.42 27.18 22.76
N ALA A 559 23.07 26.88 21.64
CA ALA A 559 23.93 27.83 20.94
C ALA A 559 23.17 28.99 20.27
N GLY A 560 21.86 28.81 20.00
CA GLY A 560 20.98 29.83 19.45
C GLY A 560 20.26 30.69 20.50
N ASP A 561 20.40 30.41 21.80
CA ASP A 561 19.81 31.22 22.88
C ASP A 561 20.71 32.43 23.19
N GLU A 562 20.18 33.64 23.05
CA GLU A 562 20.87 34.91 23.33
C GLU A 562 21.51 34.93 24.72
N ARG A 563 20.86 34.31 25.73
CA ARG A 563 21.41 34.27 27.10
C ARG A 563 22.64 33.38 27.21
N THR A 564 22.68 32.33 26.40
CA THR A 564 23.80 31.39 26.35
C THR A 564 24.96 31.96 25.53
N GLN A 565 24.66 32.73 24.47
CA GLN A 565 25.69 33.48 23.73
C GLN A 565 26.35 34.57 24.58
N VAL A 566 25.57 35.31 25.37
CA VAL A 566 26.12 36.31 26.31
C VAL A 566 26.99 35.64 27.38
N LEU A 567 26.57 34.49 27.91
CA LEU A 567 27.37 33.72 28.89
C LEU A 567 28.69 33.21 28.27
N LEU A 568 28.65 32.76 27.01
CA LEU A 568 29.84 32.29 26.28
C LEU A 568 30.77 33.44 25.91
N GLU A 569 30.24 34.61 25.53
CA GLU A 569 31.02 35.83 25.35
C GLU A 569 31.65 36.29 26.65
N GLU A 570 30.92 36.31 27.77
CA GLU A 570 31.48 36.68 29.08
C GLU A 570 32.58 35.71 29.52
N LEU A 571 32.42 34.40 29.30
CA LEU A 571 33.44 33.39 29.58
C LEU A 571 34.68 33.54 28.68
N ALA A 572 34.49 33.77 27.39
CA ALA A 572 35.58 34.02 26.44
C ALA A 572 36.32 35.32 26.74
N THR A 573 35.60 36.36 27.19
CA THR A 573 36.17 37.65 27.60
C THR A 573 36.93 37.51 28.92
N ALA A 574 36.43 36.71 29.87
CA ALA A 574 37.12 36.39 31.11
C ALA A 574 38.43 35.61 30.87
N GLU A 575 38.44 34.66 29.93
CA GLU A 575 39.67 33.94 29.52
C GLU A 575 40.66 34.84 28.75
N ALA A 576 40.17 35.74 27.90
CA ALA A 576 41.00 36.72 27.18
C ALA A 576 41.66 37.74 28.13
N MET A 577 40.95 38.17 29.18
CA MET A 577 41.50 39.07 30.20
C MET A 577 42.53 38.37 31.12
N ASN A 578 42.37 37.06 31.37
CA ASN A 578 43.31 36.28 32.16
C ASN A 578 44.58 35.87 31.39
N SER A 579 44.55 35.92 30.05
CA SER A 579 45.67 35.52 29.18
C SER A 579 46.61 36.67 28.76
N GLY A 580 46.38 37.90 29.26
CA GLY A 580 47.39 38.96 29.24
C GLY A 580 47.74 39.57 27.88
N GLN A 581 46.85 39.50 26.87
CA GLN A 581 47.08 40.14 25.57
C GLN A 581 46.29 41.44 25.40
N ALA A 582 46.80 42.52 26.01
CA ALA A 582 46.50 43.88 25.57
C ALA A 582 47.70 44.81 25.78
N MET A 583 48.34 45.22 24.66
CA MET A 583 48.81 46.59 24.34
C MET A 583 50.05 46.56 23.42
N ALA A 584 50.01 47.25 22.27
CA ALA A 584 50.54 48.62 22.14
C ALA A 584 50.74 49.08 20.67
N ILE A 585 49.99 50.12 20.29
CA ILE A 585 50.45 51.42 19.72
C ILE A 585 51.47 51.43 18.55
N GLY A 586 51.04 51.97 17.40
CA GLY A 586 51.81 53.02 16.68
C GLY A 586 52.22 52.77 15.21
N PRO A 587 52.43 53.83 14.40
CA PRO A 587 52.08 53.88 12.97
C PRO A 587 53.27 53.98 11.98
N ARG A 588 53.05 53.68 10.68
CA ARG A 588 53.45 54.49 9.48
C ARG A 588 53.44 53.70 8.14
N ILE A 589 52.59 54.17 7.21
CA ILE A 589 52.84 54.56 5.80
C ILE A 589 54.23 54.19 5.19
N ARG A 590 54.29 53.49 4.03
CA ARG A 590 54.47 54.04 2.64
C ARG A 590 54.72 52.95 1.58
N GLU A 591 54.18 53.24 0.39
CA GLU A 591 54.28 52.64 -0.96
C GLU A 591 55.50 51.77 -1.33
N ARG A 592 55.22 50.64 -2.01
CA ARG A 592 55.29 50.54 -3.48
C ARG A 592 54.31 49.50 -4.00
#